data_AF-A0A968MF63-F1
#
_entry.id   AF-A0A968MF63-F1
#
_cell.length_a   1.000
_cell.length_b   1.000
_cell.length_c   1.000
_cell.angle_alpha   90.00
_cell.angle_beta   90.00
_cell.angle_gamma   90.00
#
_symmetry.space_group_name_H-M   'P 1'
#
loop_
_entity.id
_entity.type
_entity.pdbx_description
1 polymer ?
#
loop_
_entity_poly.entity_id
_entity_poly.type
_entity_poly.pdbx_seq_one_letter_code
_entity_poly.pdbx_strand_id
1 'polypeptide(L)'
;MVFELVKNNNPVFSANDIFRSDTNSYANIQSIIDENELVTDSVISYLTGNLDSLKELPFDTVKANAEELKKSITRIEFPEGKDKLLFPFFRQLKQTRDSGKIVRIMHYGDSQIEGDRMTSYIRNKLQNKFGGYGPGLVPASQLYDFSYAIIQQSSPNWYRYTLYGQRDSTIKHKRYGALASFCRYEPENEKPQSDTSSHEAWISFASSPYSYANTKSFSRCRIFYGFNQEPF
;
A
#
# COMPACT_ATOMS: atom_id res chain seq x y z
N MET A 1 25.24 51.70 -5.48
CA MET A 1 25.54 50.34 -4.95
C MET A 1 24.60 49.40 -5.67
N VAL A 2 25.10 48.70 -6.68
CA VAL A 2 24.32 47.87 -7.62
C VAL A 2 24.56 46.43 -7.22
N PHE A 3 23.50 45.68 -6.93
CA PHE A 3 23.58 44.23 -6.67
C PHE A 3 23.53 43.50 -8.00
N GLU A 4 24.56 42.71 -8.27
CA GLU A 4 24.64 41.81 -9.41
C GLU A 4 24.18 40.40 -8.97
N LEU A 5 23.18 39.86 -9.68
CA LEU A 5 22.64 38.52 -9.47
C LEU A 5 23.60 37.48 -10.06
N VAL A 6 24.31 36.74 -9.21
CA VAL A 6 25.13 35.59 -9.62
C VAL A 6 24.22 34.37 -9.83
N LYS A 7 24.21 33.86 -11.07
CA LYS A 7 23.58 32.58 -11.45
C LYS A 7 24.16 31.43 -10.63
N ASN A 8 23.32 30.79 -9.81
CA ASN A 8 23.65 29.48 -9.24
C ASN A 8 23.64 28.41 -10.34
N ASN A 9 24.82 27.88 -10.66
CA ASN A 9 24.99 26.68 -11.46
C ASN A 9 24.45 25.47 -10.70
N ASN A 10 23.23 25.04 -11.02
CA ASN A 10 22.73 23.71 -10.64
C ASN A 10 23.64 22.63 -11.26
N PRO A 11 24.04 21.58 -10.51
CA PRO A 11 24.67 20.43 -11.14
C PRO A 11 23.61 19.65 -11.93
N VAL A 12 23.71 19.73 -13.26
CA VAL A 12 22.91 18.98 -14.21
C VAL A 12 23.48 17.55 -14.25
N PHE A 13 22.70 16.56 -13.85
CA PHE A 13 23.03 15.15 -14.08
C PHE A 13 23.29 14.91 -15.58
N SER A 14 24.37 14.22 -15.94
CA SER A 14 24.61 13.83 -17.34
C SER A 14 23.88 12.52 -17.66
N ALA A 15 23.51 12.32 -18.94
CA ALA A 15 22.93 11.06 -19.38
C ALA A 15 23.83 9.85 -19.06
N ASN A 16 25.16 10.03 -19.06
CA ASN A 16 26.11 8.98 -18.75
C ASN A 16 26.09 8.55 -17.28
N ASP A 17 25.70 9.43 -16.36
CA ASP A 17 25.54 9.08 -14.94
C ASP A 17 24.33 8.16 -14.71
N ILE A 18 23.40 8.11 -15.67
CA ILE A 18 22.15 7.34 -15.64
C ILE A 18 22.27 6.00 -16.39
N PHE A 19 23.14 5.90 -17.41
CA PHE A 19 23.15 4.77 -18.36
C PHE A 19 24.41 3.88 -18.34
N ARG A 20 25.28 3.96 -17.33
CA ARG A 20 26.42 3.02 -17.25
C ARG A 20 25.95 1.58 -16.98
N SER A 21 26.40 0.66 -17.84
CA SER A 21 26.26 -0.78 -17.71
C SER A 21 27.37 -1.35 -16.82
N ASP A 22 27.34 -1.07 -15.52
CA ASP A 22 28.25 -1.75 -14.61
C ASP A 22 27.64 -3.10 -14.23
N THR A 23 28.46 -4.15 -14.32
CA THR A 23 28.14 -5.56 -14.11
C THR A 23 27.22 -5.79 -12.90
N ASN A 24 26.11 -6.49 -13.12
CA ASN A 24 25.16 -6.86 -12.07
C ASN A 24 25.86 -7.72 -11.00
N SER A 25 26.21 -7.11 -9.87
CA SER A 25 26.57 -7.81 -8.64
C SER A 25 25.30 -7.95 -7.82
N TYR A 26 24.68 -9.14 -7.86
CA TYR A 26 23.54 -9.42 -6.99
C TYR A 26 24.03 -9.47 -5.54
N ALA A 27 23.40 -8.71 -4.66
CA ALA A 27 23.64 -8.86 -3.22
C ALA A 27 23.23 -10.28 -2.83
N ASN A 28 24.14 -11.04 -2.20
CA ASN A 28 23.78 -12.31 -1.58
C ASN A 28 22.90 -12.00 -0.37
N ILE A 29 21.59 -12.18 -0.53
CA ILE A 29 20.60 -11.94 0.51
C ILE A 29 20.27 -13.21 1.31
N GLN A 30 21.00 -14.31 1.10
CA GLN A 30 20.71 -15.57 1.80
C GLN A 30 20.83 -15.39 3.32
N SER A 31 21.86 -14.66 3.79
CA SER A 31 22.00 -14.34 5.21
C SER A 31 20.85 -13.47 5.74
N ILE A 32 20.28 -12.59 4.91
CA ILE A 32 19.11 -11.78 5.28
C ILE A 32 17.87 -12.68 5.37
N ILE A 33 17.69 -13.62 4.43
CA ILE A 33 16.58 -14.58 4.44
C ILE A 33 16.67 -15.50 5.68
N ASP A 34 17.87 -16.01 5.96
CA ASP A 34 18.13 -16.92 7.08
C ASP A 34 18.01 -16.20 8.44
N GLU A 35 18.42 -14.92 8.53
CA GLU A 35 18.26 -14.10 9.74
C GLU A 35 16.82 -13.62 9.95
N ASN A 36 16.01 -13.50 8.89
CA ASN A 36 14.62 -13.07 8.95
C ASN A 36 13.61 -14.24 8.95
N GLU A 37 14.05 -15.50 8.87
CA GLU A 37 13.17 -16.68 9.04
C GLU A 37 12.48 -16.72 10.42
N LEU A 38 13.02 -15.99 11.40
CA LEU A 38 12.53 -15.93 12.78
C LEU A 38 12.29 -14.51 13.31
N VAL A 39 12.32 -13.48 12.46
CA VAL A 39 11.87 -12.15 12.88
C VAL A 39 10.35 -12.20 12.97
N THR A 40 9.87 -12.46 14.18
CA THR A 40 8.47 -12.26 14.56
C THR A 40 8.11 -10.81 14.24
N ASP A 41 7.58 -10.64 13.04
CA ASP A 41 7.06 -9.37 12.57
C ASP A 41 6.00 -8.90 13.57
N SER A 42 5.87 -7.58 13.77
CA SER A 42 4.78 -7.02 14.57
C SER A 42 3.42 -7.52 14.06
N VAL A 43 3.34 -7.82 12.76
CA VAL A 43 2.23 -8.53 12.10
C VAL A 43 2.03 -9.95 12.65
N ILE A 44 3.09 -10.75 12.75
CA ILE A 44 3.03 -12.12 13.28
C ILE A 44 2.67 -12.09 14.77
N SER A 45 3.26 -11.20 15.56
CA SER A 45 2.96 -11.03 16.99
C SER A 45 1.48 -10.67 17.24
N TYR A 46 0.91 -9.79 16.41
CA TYR A 46 -0.51 -9.45 16.46
C TYR A 46 -1.41 -10.62 16.03
N LEU A 47 -1.00 -11.37 15.00
CA LEU A 47 -1.73 -12.55 14.52
C LEU A 47 -1.62 -13.77 15.46
N THR A 48 -0.60 -13.84 16.33
CA THR A 48 -0.38 -14.94 17.29
C THR A 48 -1.01 -14.71 18.66
N GLY A 49 -1.71 -13.59 18.88
CA GLY A 49 -2.70 -13.46 19.96
C GLY A 49 -2.17 -13.14 21.37
N ASN A 50 -0.96 -12.58 21.50
CA ASN A 50 -0.45 -12.17 22.82
C ASN A 50 -0.90 -10.72 23.15
N LEU A 51 -2.16 -10.60 23.60
CA LEU A 51 -2.88 -9.33 23.85
C LEU A 51 -2.31 -8.50 25.02
N ASP A 52 -1.48 -9.07 25.90
CA ASP A 52 -0.95 -8.38 27.09
C ASP A 52 0.22 -7.42 26.79
N SER A 53 0.81 -7.48 25.59
CA SER A 53 1.90 -6.58 25.17
C SER A 53 1.43 -5.29 24.49
N LEU A 54 0.11 -5.05 24.41
CA LEU A 54 -0.50 -3.94 23.65
C LEU A 54 -0.39 -2.54 24.29
N LYS A 55 0.31 -2.39 25.43
CA LYS A 55 0.39 -1.09 26.12
C LYS A 55 1.50 -0.16 25.65
N GLU A 56 2.47 -0.67 24.89
CA GLU A 56 3.52 0.15 24.31
C GLU A 56 3.80 -0.32 22.89
N LEU A 57 3.09 0.26 21.90
CA LEU A 57 3.58 0.23 20.52
C LEU A 57 4.68 1.31 20.43
N PRO A 58 5.98 0.95 20.41
CA PRO A 58 7.01 1.95 20.14
C PRO A 58 6.75 2.56 18.76
N PHE A 59 6.89 3.88 18.66
CA PHE A 59 6.93 4.57 17.37
C PHE A 59 8.10 4.00 16.55
N ASP A 60 7.81 3.05 15.66
CA ASP A 60 8.78 2.41 14.76
C ASP A 60 9.18 3.32 13.58
N THR A 61 9.27 4.62 13.81
CA THR A 61 9.61 5.57 12.74
C THR A 61 10.48 6.67 13.29
N VAL A 62 11.79 6.46 13.18
CA VAL A 62 12.78 7.53 13.33
C VAL A 62 12.73 8.38 12.06
N LYS A 63 12.63 9.71 12.22
CA LYS A 63 12.72 10.64 11.08
C LYS A 63 14.11 10.53 10.45
N ALA A 64 14.18 10.00 9.24
CA ALA A 64 15.43 9.84 8.52
C ALA A 64 15.99 11.19 8.03
N ASN A 65 17.31 11.33 8.07
CA ASN A 65 18.02 12.48 7.52
C ASN A 65 18.05 12.40 5.98
N ALA A 66 17.47 13.39 5.31
CA ALA A 66 17.39 13.42 3.85
C ALA A 66 18.76 13.39 3.15
N GLU A 67 19.81 13.94 3.78
CA GLU A 67 21.17 13.93 3.21
C GLU A 67 21.88 12.57 3.37
N GLU A 68 21.55 11.79 4.39
CA GLU A 68 22.04 10.41 4.52
C GLU A 68 21.30 9.46 3.58
N LEU A 69 19.98 9.63 3.43
CA LEU A 69 19.19 8.87 2.47
C LEU A 69 19.65 9.07 1.02
N LYS A 70 20.18 10.26 0.69
CA LYS A 70 20.77 10.51 -0.63
C LYS A 70 22.00 9.65 -0.92
N LYS A 71 22.75 9.26 0.13
CA LYS A 71 23.91 8.38 0.00
C LYS A 71 23.52 6.91 -0.20
N SER A 72 22.28 6.55 0.13
CA SER A 72 21.73 5.19 0.02
C SER A 72 20.64 5.05 -1.05
N ILE A 73 20.55 5.96 -2.02
CA ILE A 73 19.58 5.85 -3.11
C ILE A 73 19.94 4.66 -3.99
N THR A 74 19.29 3.53 -3.74
CA THR A 74 19.28 2.39 -4.65
C THR A 74 18.38 2.72 -5.85
N ARG A 75 18.88 2.49 -7.06
CA ARG A 75 18.09 2.62 -8.28
C ARG A 75 17.08 1.49 -8.35
N ILE A 76 16.00 1.69 -9.12
CA ILE A 76 15.12 0.57 -9.48
C ILE A 76 15.97 -0.41 -10.29
N GLU A 77 16.07 -1.65 -9.82
CA GLU A 77 16.75 -2.71 -10.52
C GLU A 77 15.85 -3.26 -11.63
N PHE A 78 16.44 -3.47 -12.80
CA PHE A 78 15.77 -4.04 -13.96
C PHE A 78 16.44 -5.36 -14.31
N PRO A 79 15.68 -6.37 -14.79
CA PRO A 79 16.29 -7.52 -15.43
C PRO A 79 17.22 -7.08 -16.57
N GLU A 80 18.25 -7.88 -16.83
CA GLU A 80 19.24 -7.58 -17.87
C GLU A 80 18.56 -7.30 -19.22
N GLY A 81 18.94 -6.19 -19.87
CA GLY A 81 18.36 -5.74 -21.13
C GLY A 81 16.91 -5.25 -21.06
N LYS A 82 16.35 -5.02 -19.86
CA LYS A 82 14.95 -4.55 -19.65
C LYS A 82 14.87 -3.15 -19.00
N ASP A 83 15.84 -2.29 -19.25
CA ASP A 83 15.90 -0.89 -18.79
C ASP A 83 14.66 -0.04 -19.17
N LYS A 84 13.92 -0.45 -20.19
CA LYS A 84 12.70 0.24 -20.69
C LYS A 84 11.39 -0.33 -20.17
N LEU A 85 11.42 -1.28 -19.23
CA LEU A 85 10.22 -2.00 -18.76
C LEU A 85 9.09 -1.07 -18.29
N LEU A 86 9.44 0.03 -17.62
CA LEU A 86 8.45 0.99 -17.09
C LEU A 86 8.06 2.10 -18.08
N PHE A 87 8.65 2.16 -19.28
CA PHE A 87 8.36 3.23 -20.23
C PHE A 87 6.88 3.26 -20.67
N PRO A 88 6.22 2.11 -20.98
CA PRO A 88 4.80 2.09 -21.32
C PRO A 88 3.92 2.57 -20.16
N PHE A 89 4.29 2.23 -18.92
CA PHE A 89 3.59 2.68 -17.72
C PHE A 89 3.65 4.21 -17.56
N PHE A 90 4.84 4.81 -17.62
CA PHE A 90 4.98 6.26 -17.52
C PHE A 90 4.37 7.01 -18.70
N ARG A 91 4.32 6.40 -19.89
CA ARG A 91 3.60 6.96 -21.04
C ARG A 91 2.11 7.09 -20.76
N GLN A 92 1.49 6.04 -20.20
CA GLN A 92 0.08 6.08 -19.81
C GLN A 92 -0.18 7.12 -18.72
N LEU A 93 0.69 7.23 -17.71
CA LEU A 93 0.58 8.26 -16.67
C LEU A 93 0.70 9.69 -17.21
N LYS A 94 1.48 9.94 -18.27
CA LYS A 94 1.52 11.27 -18.88
C LYS A 94 0.20 11.63 -19.56
N GLN A 95 -0.54 10.64 -20.04
CA GLN A 95 -1.78 10.83 -20.78
C GLN A 95 -3.04 10.88 -19.89
N THR A 96 -2.95 10.60 -18.58
CA THR A 96 -4.12 10.55 -17.69
C THR A 96 -4.82 11.89 -17.56
N ARG A 97 -4.06 12.98 -17.49
CA ARG A 97 -4.62 14.35 -17.38
C ARG A 97 -5.49 14.70 -18.59
N ASP A 98 -5.01 14.39 -19.79
CA ASP A 98 -5.67 14.81 -21.02
C ASP A 98 -6.79 13.86 -21.44
N SER A 99 -6.67 12.56 -21.11
CA SER A 99 -7.64 11.55 -21.53
C SER A 99 -8.85 11.39 -20.61
N GLY A 100 -8.82 11.98 -19.41
CA GLY A 100 -9.84 11.76 -18.37
C GLY A 100 -9.92 10.32 -17.85
N LYS A 101 -9.01 9.44 -18.28
CA LYS A 101 -8.96 8.03 -17.86
C LYS A 101 -8.27 7.88 -16.51
N ILE A 102 -8.80 6.98 -15.68
CA ILE A 102 -8.22 6.64 -14.38
C ILE A 102 -7.23 5.49 -14.57
N VAL A 103 -5.95 5.74 -14.26
CA VAL A 103 -4.95 4.68 -14.07
C VAL A 103 -4.95 4.27 -12.59
N ARG A 104 -5.11 2.97 -12.33
CA ARG A 104 -5.03 2.39 -10.98
C ARG A 104 -3.70 1.66 -10.85
N ILE A 105 -3.00 1.91 -9.76
CA ILE A 105 -1.71 1.30 -9.46
C ILE A 105 -1.90 0.43 -8.22
N MET A 106 -1.56 -0.85 -8.34
CA MET A 106 -1.53 -1.78 -7.21
C MET A 106 -0.09 -2.02 -6.83
N HIS A 107 0.21 -1.88 -5.53
CA HIS A 107 1.51 -2.17 -4.97
C HIS A 107 1.35 -3.39 -4.05
N TYR A 108 2.00 -4.49 -4.41
CA TYR A 108 2.11 -5.69 -3.59
C TYR A 108 3.49 -5.72 -2.97
N GLY A 109 3.56 -6.11 -1.71
CA GLY A 109 4.77 -6.16 -0.92
C GLY A 109 4.52 -6.90 0.39
N ASP A 110 5.52 -6.88 1.25
CA ASP A 110 5.47 -7.42 2.60
C ASP A 110 4.94 -6.39 3.62
N SER A 111 5.24 -6.58 4.90
CA SER A 111 4.79 -5.71 5.98
C SER A 111 5.30 -4.27 5.89
N GLN A 112 6.36 -3.98 5.13
CA GLN A 112 6.94 -2.64 5.03
C GLN A 112 6.04 -1.66 4.27
N ILE A 113 5.11 -2.15 3.44
CA ILE A 113 4.12 -1.30 2.77
C ILE A 113 2.83 -1.13 3.59
N GLU A 114 2.68 -1.85 4.70
CA GLU A 114 1.50 -1.77 5.56
C GLU A 114 1.37 -0.41 6.25
N GLY A 115 0.15 -0.10 6.67
CA GLY A 115 -0.19 1.21 7.23
C GLY A 115 -0.04 2.36 6.23
N ASP A 116 0.30 2.07 4.97
CA ASP A 116 0.56 3.04 3.91
C ASP A 116 1.86 3.87 4.11
N ARG A 117 2.85 3.33 4.84
CA ARG A 117 4.12 4.03 5.16
C ARG A 117 4.88 4.48 3.90
N MET A 118 5.29 3.54 3.05
CA MET A 118 6.01 3.85 1.80
C MET A 118 5.06 4.24 0.66
N THR A 119 3.91 3.57 0.56
CA THR A 119 2.93 3.79 -0.50
C THR A 119 2.29 5.17 -0.45
N SER A 120 2.13 5.79 0.71
CA SER A 120 1.61 7.18 0.81
C SER A 120 2.51 8.17 0.08
N TYR A 121 3.83 8.04 0.27
CA TYR A 121 4.82 8.90 -0.37
C TYR A 121 4.85 8.69 -1.89
N ILE A 122 4.89 7.43 -2.34
CA ILE A 122 4.87 7.08 -3.77
C ILE A 122 3.58 7.61 -4.41
N ARG A 123 2.42 7.34 -3.79
CA ARG A 123 1.11 7.83 -4.26
C ARG A 123 1.12 9.35 -4.40
N ASN A 124 1.60 10.07 -3.39
CA ASN A 124 1.66 11.53 -3.41
C ASN A 124 2.59 12.05 -4.52
N LYS A 125 3.76 11.45 -4.73
CA LYS A 125 4.67 11.85 -5.83
C LYS A 125 4.03 11.64 -7.20
N LEU A 126 3.34 10.52 -7.40
CA LEU A 126 2.66 10.24 -8.65
C LEU A 126 1.45 11.15 -8.87
N GLN A 127 0.60 11.33 -7.87
CA GLN A 127 -0.57 12.22 -7.94
C GLN A 127 -0.18 13.67 -8.20
N ASN A 128 0.87 14.18 -7.55
CA ASN A 128 1.35 15.55 -7.80
C ASN A 128 1.93 15.72 -9.20
N LYS A 129 2.61 14.70 -9.74
CA LYS A 129 3.26 14.79 -11.05
C LYS A 129 2.32 14.55 -12.23
N PHE A 130 1.42 13.58 -12.11
CA PHE A 130 0.58 13.09 -13.20
C PHE A 130 -0.91 13.36 -12.99
N GLY A 131 -1.29 13.96 -11.86
CA GLY A 131 -2.68 14.09 -11.43
C GLY A 131 -3.21 12.81 -10.79
N GLY A 132 -4.42 12.90 -10.23
CA GLY A 132 -5.08 11.80 -9.54
C GLY A 132 -5.33 12.12 -8.07
N TYR A 133 -6.35 11.48 -7.51
CA TYR A 133 -6.87 11.78 -6.19
C TYR A 133 -7.36 10.51 -5.49
N GLY A 134 -7.50 10.61 -4.17
CA GLY A 134 -8.10 9.58 -3.34
C GLY A 134 -7.11 8.54 -2.78
N PRO A 135 -7.56 7.74 -1.80
CA PRO A 135 -6.76 6.71 -1.15
C PRO A 135 -6.62 5.42 -1.99
N GLY A 136 -7.52 5.21 -2.95
CA GLY A 136 -7.56 3.98 -3.76
C GLY A 136 -8.48 2.92 -3.15
N LEU A 137 -8.06 1.66 -3.23
CA LEU A 137 -8.80 0.51 -2.72
C LEU A 137 -8.45 0.27 -1.25
N VAL A 138 -9.47 0.16 -0.39
CA VAL A 138 -9.33 -0.14 1.04
C VAL A 138 -10.20 -1.36 1.40
N PRO A 139 -9.72 -2.28 2.26
CA PRO A 139 -10.53 -3.40 2.73
C PRO A 139 -11.68 -2.93 3.63
N ALA A 140 -12.71 -3.77 3.78
CA ALA A 140 -13.87 -3.46 4.63
C ALA A 140 -13.52 -3.42 6.13
N SER A 141 -12.59 -4.30 6.53
CA SER A 141 -11.92 -4.27 7.83
C SER A 141 -10.41 -4.18 7.60
N GLN A 142 -9.76 -3.24 8.26
CA GLN A 142 -8.30 -3.14 8.25
C GLN A 142 -7.69 -4.22 9.14
N LEU A 143 -6.42 -4.54 8.88
CA LEU A 143 -5.62 -5.36 9.81
C LEU A 143 -5.16 -4.55 11.02
N TYR A 144 -4.96 -3.24 10.83
CA TYR A 144 -4.51 -2.30 11.86
C TYR A 144 -5.47 -1.13 11.97
N ASP A 145 -5.57 -0.59 13.17
CA ASP A 145 -6.37 0.62 13.45
C ASP A 145 -5.79 1.89 12.81
N PHE A 146 -4.63 1.78 12.14
CA PHE A 146 -3.89 2.90 11.61
C PHE A 146 -3.56 2.76 10.11
N SER A 147 -3.91 3.79 9.35
CA SER A 147 -3.50 4.00 7.96
C SER A 147 -3.17 5.48 7.71
N TYR A 148 -2.05 5.74 7.02
CA TYR A 148 -1.70 7.10 6.61
C TYR A 148 -2.72 7.67 5.62
N ALA A 149 -3.39 6.85 4.80
CA ALA A 149 -4.30 7.32 3.75
C ALA A 149 -5.64 7.82 4.29
N ILE A 150 -6.25 7.07 5.19
CA ILE A 150 -7.63 7.29 5.65
C ILE A 150 -7.81 6.75 7.07
N ILE A 151 -8.64 7.41 7.87
CA ILE A 151 -9.14 6.84 9.12
C ILE A 151 -10.35 5.99 8.77
N GLN A 152 -10.35 4.74 9.21
CA GLN A 152 -11.44 3.80 8.98
C GLN A 152 -11.92 3.25 10.31
N GLN A 153 -13.23 3.19 10.49
CA GLN A 153 -13.87 2.47 11.58
C GLN A 153 -14.93 1.55 11.00
N SER A 154 -15.25 0.47 11.71
CA SER A 154 -16.26 -0.49 11.29
C SER A 154 -16.96 -1.08 12.50
N SER A 155 -18.17 -1.61 12.28
CA SER A 155 -18.87 -2.41 13.28
C SER A 155 -18.04 -3.66 13.67
N PRO A 156 -18.22 -4.20 14.88
CA PRO A 156 -17.39 -5.31 15.37
C PRO A 156 -17.65 -6.66 14.68
N ASN A 157 -18.71 -6.79 13.89
CA ASN A 157 -19.10 -8.02 13.21
C ASN A 157 -18.43 -8.24 11.85
N TRP A 158 -17.39 -7.50 11.48
CA TRP A 158 -16.63 -7.76 10.26
C TRP A 158 -15.54 -8.83 10.47
N TYR A 159 -15.64 -9.93 9.74
CA TYR A 159 -14.68 -11.02 9.68
C TYR A 159 -13.78 -10.86 8.45
N ARG A 160 -12.47 -10.81 8.65
CA ARG A 160 -11.46 -10.67 7.58
C ARG A 160 -10.76 -12.01 7.33
N TYR A 161 -10.71 -12.43 6.06
CA TYR A 161 -10.07 -13.67 5.63
C TYR A 161 -8.94 -13.35 4.65
N THR A 162 -7.74 -13.88 4.89
CA THR A 162 -6.53 -13.64 4.08
C THR A 162 -6.05 -14.91 3.38
N LEU A 163 -5.42 -14.75 2.22
CA LEU A 163 -4.75 -15.84 1.50
C LEU A 163 -3.35 -16.16 2.07
N TYR A 164 -2.80 -15.22 2.84
CA TYR A 164 -1.46 -15.26 3.42
C TYR A 164 -1.53 -15.30 4.96
N GLY A 165 -0.43 -15.70 5.60
CA GLY A 165 -0.37 -15.92 7.05
C GLY A 165 -1.10 -17.19 7.47
N GLN A 166 -1.76 -17.16 8.64
CA GLN A 166 -2.59 -18.25 9.13
C GLN A 166 -3.92 -18.27 8.37
N ARG A 167 -3.94 -18.97 7.23
CA ARG A 167 -5.14 -19.11 6.41
C ARG A 167 -6.21 -19.89 7.16
N ASP A 168 -7.41 -19.32 7.22
CA ASP A 168 -8.59 -20.01 7.73
C ASP A 168 -8.89 -21.27 6.89
N SER A 169 -8.77 -22.43 7.54
CA SER A 169 -8.95 -23.74 6.91
C SER A 169 -10.39 -24.02 6.48
N THR A 170 -11.37 -23.27 7.00
CA THR A 170 -12.79 -23.38 6.61
C THR A 170 -13.03 -22.81 5.21
N ILE A 171 -12.21 -21.85 4.77
CA ILE A 171 -12.31 -21.24 3.44
C ILE A 171 -11.70 -22.15 2.37
N LYS A 172 -12.56 -22.93 1.68
CA LYS A 172 -12.12 -23.90 0.65
C LYS A 172 -11.85 -23.29 -0.72
N HIS A 173 -12.37 -22.10 -1.00
CA HIS A 173 -12.20 -21.43 -2.29
C HIS A 173 -10.96 -20.54 -2.38
N LYS A 174 -10.65 -20.03 -3.58
CA LYS A 174 -9.53 -19.09 -3.83
C LYS A 174 -9.99 -17.65 -4.18
N ARG A 175 -11.24 -17.30 -3.90
CA ARG A 175 -11.84 -15.98 -4.20
C ARG A 175 -11.43 -14.88 -3.21
N TYR A 176 -10.16 -14.50 -3.19
CA TYR A 176 -9.62 -13.48 -2.27
C TYR A 176 -9.52 -12.07 -2.89
N GLY A 177 -9.88 -11.93 -4.17
CA GLY A 177 -9.85 -10.64 -4.86
C GLY A 177 -8.46 -9.99 -4.94
N ALA A 178 -8.45 -8.71 -5.29
CA ALA A 178 -7.22 -7.99 -5.59
C ALA A 178 -6.37 -7.68 -4.34
N LEU A 179 -6.98 -7.67 -3.15
CA LEU A 179 -6.29 -7.45 -1.86
C LEU A 179 -5.74 -8.74 -1.25
N ALA A 180 -5.84 -9.88 -1.96
CA ALA A 180 -5.55 -11.22 -1.41
C ALA A 180 -6.25 -11.45 -0.05
N SER A 181 -7.38 -10.78 0.15
CA SER A 181 -8.21 -10.81 1.34
C SER A 181 -9.63 -10.36 1.01
N PHE A 182 -10.60 -10.90 1.73
CA PHE A 182 -12.00 -10.48 1.67
C PHE A 182 -12.57 -10.35 3.07
N CYS A 183 -13.70 -9.64 3.18
CA CYS A 183 -14.40 -9.46 4.44
C CYS A 183 -15.86 -9.92 4.29
N ARG A 184 -16.40 -10.49 5.35
CA ARG A 184 -17.84 -10.76 5.49
C ARG A 184 -18.30 -10.19 6.83
N TYR A 185 -19.52 -9.66 6.91
CA TYR A 185 -20.10 -9.26 8.20
C TYR A 185 -20.93 -10.40 8.85
N GLU A 186 -21.04 -11.52 8.15
CA GLU A 186 -21.56 -12.80 8.63
C GLU A 186 -20.48 -13.87 8.41
N PRO A 187 -20.15 -14.68 9.41
CA PRO A 187 -19.10 -15.69 9.27
C PRO A 187 -19.48 -16.76 8.24
N GLU A 188 -18.49 -17.31 7.51
CA GLU A 188 -18.71 -18.36 6.50
C GLU A 188 -19.34 -19.64 7.08
N ASN A 189 -19.11 -19.90 8.36
CA ASN A 189 -19.46 -21.16 9.03
C ASN A 189 -20.91 -21.22 9.54
N GLU A 190 -21.63 -20.09 9.51
CA GLU A 190 -23.05 -20.09 9.80
C GLU A 190 -23.78 -20.47 8.51
N LYS A 191 -24.57 -21.57 8.56
CA LYS A 191 -25.52 -21.87 7.49
C LYS A 191 -26.31 -20.59 7.25
N PRO A 192 -26.59 -20.21 5.98
CA PRO A 192 -27.39 -19.03 5.70
C PRO A 192 -28.65 -19.10 6.56
N GLN A 193 -28.70 -18.24 7.56
CA GLN A 193 -29.81 -18.18 8.49
C GLN A 193 -31.00 -17.70 7.66
N SER A 194 -32.19 -18.26 7.89
CA SER A 194 -33.39 -17.90 7.11
C SER A 194 -33.49 -16.38 6.92
N ASP A 195 -33.89 -15.91 5.73
CA ASP A 195 -34.08 -14.49 5.30
C ASP A 195 -34.84 -13.56 6.26
N THR A 196 -35.29 -14.07 7.40
CA THR A 196 -36.06 -13.39 8.43
C THR A 196 -35.21 -12.59 9.43
N SER A 197 -33.90 -12.80 9.54
CA SER A 197 -33.03 -12.00 10.43
C SER A 197 -32.29 -10.90 9.66
N SER A 198 -32.59 -9.63 9.97
CA SER A 198 -31.83 -8.50 9.45
C SER A 198 -30.46 -8.43 10.14
N HIS A 199 -29.37 -8.57 9.38
CA HIS A 199 -28.02 -8.33 9.87
C HIS A 199 -27.54 -6.96 9.39
N GLU A 200 -27.01 -6.15 10.30
CA GLU A 200 -26.51 -4.81 10.00
C GLU A 200 -25.00 -4.75 10.25
N ALA A 201 -24.31 -4.03 9.37
CA ALA A 201 -22.90 -3.70 9.53
C ALA A 201 -22.62 -2.34 8.92
N TRP A 202 -21.65 -1.62 9.46
CA TRP A 202 -21.27 -0.30 8.97
C TRP A 202 -19.76 -0.16 8.84
N ILE A 203 -19.34 0.73 7.94
CA ILE A 203 -17.96 1.18 7.76
C ILE A 203 -18.02 2.69 7.60
N SER A 204 -17.19 3.40 8.37
CA SER A 204 -17.05 4.84 8.27
C SER A 204 -15.62 5.20 7.87
N PHE A 205 -15.51 6.30 7.13
CA PHE A 205 -14.24 6.81 6.64
C PHE A 205 -14.10 8.29 7.00
N ALA A 206 -12.92 8.69 7.47
CA ALA A 206 -12.58 10.07 7.75
C ALA A 206 -11.18 10.42 7.20
N SER A 207 -10.93 11.71 6.98
CA SER A 207 -9.61 12.17 6.51
C SER A 207 -8.55 11.93 7.59
N SER A 208 -7.45 11.26 7.22
CA SER A 208 -6.30 11.09 8.11
C SER A 208 -5.47 12.38 8.19
N PRO A 209 -5.05 12.85 9.38
CA PRO A 209 -4.18 14.01 9.50
C PRO A 209 -2.80 13.76 8.86
N TYR A 210 -2.39 12.51 8.74
CA TYR A 210 -1.11 12.09 8.14
C TYR A 210 -1.17 11.94 6.62
N SER A 211 -2.36 12.03 6.01
CA SER A 211 -2.51 11.90 4.56
C SER A 211 -2.12 13.19 3.81
N TYR A 212 -1.57 13.01 2.62
CA TYR A 212 -1.32 14.11 1.68
C TYR A 212 -2.62 14.68 1.08
N ALA A 213 -2.58 15.94 0.64
CA ALA A 213 -3.76 16.68 0.20
C ALA A 213 -4.58 15.97 -0.90
N ASN A 214 -3.93 15.45 -1.95
CA ASN A 214 -4.64 14.79 -3.05
C ASN A 214 -5.30 13.46 -2.63
N THR A 215 -4.76 12.78 -1.62
CA THR A 215 -5.33 11.55 -1.06
C THR A 215 -6.66 11.81 -0.35
N LYS A 216 -6.82 12.99 0.28
CA LYS A 216 -8.03 13.39 1.03
C LYS A 216 -9.23 13.72 0.12
N SER A 217 -8.98 13.97 -1.16
CA SER A 217 -10.02 14.38 -2.10
C SER A 217 -10.49 13.16 -2.92
N PHE A 218 -11.78 12.88 -2.92
CA PHE A 218 -12.39 11.93 -3.84
C PHE A 218 -13.88 12.20 -3.93
N SER A 219 -14.46 11.95 -5.11
CA SER A 219 -15.90 12.17 -5.38
C SER A 219 -16.66 10.88 -5.65
N ARG A 220 -15.99 9.73 -5.60
CA ARG A 220 -16.56 8.43 -5.95
C ARG A 220 -16.14 7.36 -4.94
N CYS A 221 -17.14 6.77 -4.29
CA CYS A 221 -16.99 5.54 -3.54
C CYS A 221 -17.53 4.37 -4.37
N ARG A 222 -16.86 3.21 -4.33
CA ARG A 222 -17.32 1.97 -4.95
C ARG A 222 -17.07 0.83 -3.98
N ILE A 223 -18.07 -0.02 -3.81
CA ILE A 223 -17.97 -1.25 -3.05
C ILE A 223 -17.72 -2.38 -4.03
N PHE A 224 -16.70 -3.20 -3.76
CA PHE A 224 -16.41 -4.42 -4.51
C PHE A 224 -16.85 -5.60 -3.66
N TYR A 225 -17.91 -6.27 -4.09
CA TYR A 225 -18.43 -7.50 -3.50
C TYR A 225 -18.54 -8.56 -4.61
N GLY A 226 -18.69 -9.82 -4.24
CA GLY A 226 -18.78 -10.91 -5.22
C GLY A 226 -19.19 -12.22 -4.59
N PHE A 227 -19.57 -13.17 -5.44
CA PHE A 227 -20.11 -14.47 -5.03
C PHE A 227 -21.42 -14.38 -4.21
N ASN A 228 -22.25 -13.39 -4.54
CA ASN A 228 -23.61 -13.32 -4.03
C ASN A 228 -24.45 -14.39 -4.73
N GLN A 229 -25.18 -15.20 -3.97
CA GLN A 229 -26.09 -16.20 -4.52
C GLN A 229 -27.46 -15.61 -4.87
N GLU A 230 -27.82 -14.51 -4.21
CA GLU A 230 -29.06 -13.77 -4.42
C GLU A 230 -28.78 -12.26 -4.59
N PRO A 231 -29.69 -11.51 -5.26
CA PRO A 231 -29.64 -10.06 -5.31
C PRO A 231 -29.77 -9.42 -3.91
N PHE A 232 -29.15 -8.26 -3.74
CA PHE A 232 -29.28 -7.39 -2.56
C PHE A 232 -30.38 -6.35 -2.79
#